data_AF-A0A970PXJ8-F1
#
_entry.id   AF-A0A970PXJ8-F1
#
_cell.length_a   1.000
_cell.length_b   1.000
_cell.length_c   1.000
_cell.angle_alpha   90.00
_cell.angle_beta   90.00
_cell.angle_gamma   90.00
#
_symmetry.space_group_name_H-M   'P 1'
#
loop_
_entity.id
_entity.type
_entity.pdbx_description
1 polymer ?
#
loop_
_entity_poly.entity_id
_entity_poly.type
_entity_poly.pdbx_seq_one_letter_code
_entity_poly.pdbx_strand_id
1 'polypeptide(L)'
;MAVINAEEYGQQELIQLLKQIEDQDIEVKGLCGQRYVACGWQNRKSLTLHGVPGNNLAAFADGPQITVYGNAQEGVANTMSSGHIQVHGRVGDIAGYGMRGGELFIKDEAGYRLGIHMKAYRELKPVIVVGGSVGAFAGEYMAGGTLIVLGLKDDNPLVGAYCGTGIYGGEIYLRGDYPGKNIASNIEKTLLSERDLDNIIDYLNRYSIYFNYPLEKILEKPFTKLSVKNVRPFAGLYAGFVS
;
A
#
# COMPACT_ATOMS: atom_id res chain seq x y z
N MET A 1 -21.23 -15.61 9.23
CA MET A 1 -20.81 -14.21 9.02
C MET A 1 -21.33 -13.40 10.20
N ALA A 2 -20.44 -12.82 10.99
CA ALA A 2 -20.81 -11.94 12.10
C ALA A 2 -21.01 -10.51 11.61
N VAL A 3 -22.02 -9.79 12.14
CA VAL A 3 -22.28 -8.38 11.80
C VAL A 3 -22.25 -7.55 13.07
N ILE A 4 -21.35 -6.56 13.13
CA ILE A 4 -21.09 -5.75 14.30
C ILE A 4 -21.37 -4.28 14.00
N ASN A 5 -22.07 -3.59 14.90
CA ASN A 5 -22.23 -2.15 14.84
C ASN A 5 -21.19 -1.47 15.75
N ALA A 6 -20.22 -0.76 15.16
CA ALA A 6 -19.12 -0.13 15.89
C ALA A 6 -19.57 1.03 16.81
N GLU A 7 -20.76 1.59 16.59
CA GLU A 7 -21.33 2.65 17.43
C GLU A 7 -21.71 2.17 18.84
N GLU A 8 -21.90 0.86 19.00
CA GLU A 8 -22.31 0.23 20.27
C GLU A 8 -21.12 -0.04 21.21
N TYR A 9 -19.89 0.19 20.77
CA TYR A 9 -18.68 -0.20 21.49
C TYR A 9 -17.67 0.93 21.61
N GLY A 10 -17.02 1.01 22.77
CA GLY A 10 -15.76 1.74 22.87
C GLY A 10 -14.67 1.09 22.00
N GLN A 11 -13.62 1.85 21.64
CA GLN A 11 -12.54 1.35 20.78
C GLN A 11 -11.92 0.05 21.30
N GLN A 12 -11.60 -0.03 22.59
CA GLN A 12 -10.95 -1.22 23.17
C GLN A 12 -11.89 -2.42 23.17
N GLU A 13 -13.17 -2.21 23.48
CA GLU A 13 -14.19 -3.25 23.50
C GLU A 13 -14.40 -3.84 22.10
N LEU A 14 -14.52 -2.97 21.08
CA LEU A 14 -14.63 -3.40 19.69
C LEU A 14 -13.43 -4.27 19.27
N ILE A 15 -12.20 -3.86 19.58
CA ILE A 15 -11.01 -4.63 19.23
C ILE A 15 -11.02 -6.01 19.90
N GLN A 16 -11.42 -6.10 21.17
CA GLN A 16 -11.47 -7.38 21.88
C GLN A 16 -12.58 -8.26 21.35
N LEU A 17 -13.76 -7.70 21.08
CA LEU A 17 -14.87 -8.41 20.46
C LEU A 17 -14.45 -9.03 19.13
N LEU A 18 -13.85 -8.24 18.23
CA LEU A 18 -13.44 -8.73 16.91
C LEU A 18 -12.39 -9.85 16.98
N LYS A 19 -11.56 -9.90 18.04
CA LYS A 19 -10.61 -11.00 18.26
C LYS A 19 -11.30 -12.29 18.70
N GLN A 20 -12.40 -12.19 19.44
CA GLN A 20 -13.12 -13.32 20.03
C GLN A 20 -14.14 -13.96 19.08
N ILE A 21 -14.62 -13.24 18.07
CA ILE A 21 -15.53 -13.78 17.05
C ILE A 21 -14.89 -15.00 16.39
N GLU A 22 -15.60 -16.12 16.25
CA GLU A 22 -15.07 -17.33 15.60
C GLU A 22 -15.29 -17.35 14.08
N ASP A 23 -16.30 -16.62 13.60
CA ASP A 23 -16.60 -16.48 12.17
C ASP A 23 -15.37 -16.06 11.35
N GLN A 24 -15.25 -16.67 10.16
CA GLN A 24 -14.23 -16.28 9.19
C GLN A 24 -14.56 -14.95 8.53
N ASP A 25 -15.85 -14.68 8.30
CA ASP A 25 -16.33 -13.45 7.67
C ASP A 25 -17.01 -12.56 8.71
N ILE A 26 -16.50 -11.33 8.83
CA ILE A 26 -16.98 -10.34 9.80
C ILE A 26 -17.28 -9.04 9.05
N GLU A 27 -18.47 -8.50 9.25
CA GLU A 27 -18.88 -7.19 8.76
C GLU A 27 -18.96 -6.23 9.95
N VAL A 28 -18.38 -5.04 9.82
CA VAL A 28 -18.43 -3.99 10.84
C VAL A 28 -18.99 -2.73 10.21
N LYS A 29 -20.06 -2.20 10.78
CA LYS A 29 -20.77 -0.99 10.35
C LYS A 29 -20.50 0.17 11.29
N GLY A 30 -20.68 1.40 10.83
CA GLY A 30 -20.61 2.60 11.68
C GLY A 30 -19.20 2.94 12.16
N LEU A 31 -18.14 2.51 11.45
CA LEU A 31 -16.78 2.91 11.81
C LEU A 31 -16.60 4.42 11.61
N CYS A 32 -16.10 5.09 12.65
CA CYS A 32 -15.88 6.53 12.67
C CYS A 32 -14.61 6.87 13.46
N GLY A 33 -13.48 6.26 13.07
CA GLY A 33 -12.16 6.56 13.61
C GLY A 33 -11.66 5.63 14.71
N GLN A 34 -12.31 4.48 14.96
CA GLN A 34 -11.79 3.47 15.87
C GLN A 34 -10.43 2.97 15.36
N ARG A 35 -9.38 3.21 16.16
CA ARG A 35 -7.99 2.93 15.79
C ARG A 35 -7.64 1.46 16.03
N TYR A 36 -6.60 0.96 15.38
CA TYR A 36 -6.03 -0.37 15.59
C TYR A 36 -6.98 -1.55 15.31
N VAL A 37 -8.01 -1.34 14.49
CA VAL A 37 -8.84 -2.45 13.98
C VAL A 37 -7.94 -3.44 13.25
N ALA A 38 -8.11 -4.74 13.51
CA ALA A 38 -7.27 -5.83 13.00
C ALA A 38 -5.76 -5.75 13.31
N CYS A 39 -5.34 -4.87 14.24
CA CYS A 39 -3.93 -4.75 14.63
C CYS A 39 -3.43 -6.06 15.27
N GLY A 40 -2.29 -6.55 14.79
CA GLY A 40 -1.65 -7.78 15.26
C GLY A 40 -2.42 -9.06 14.95
N TRP A 41 -3.40 -9.02 14.04
CA TRP A 41 -4.11 -10.23 13.63
C TRP A 41 -3.18 -11.21 12.92
N GLN A 42 -3.15 -12.45 13.41
CA GLN A 42 -2.41 -13.58 12.82
C GLN A 42 -3.40 -14.65 12.38
N ASN A 43 -4.25 -14.30 11.42
CA ASN A 43 -5.31 -15.17 10.92
C ASN A 43 -5.57 -14.89 9.44
N ARG A 44 -6.54 -15.59 8.85
CA ARG A 44 -6.94 -15.42 7.45
C ARG A 44 -8.41 -14.96 7.32
N LYS A 45 -8.93 -14.32 8.37
CA LYS A 45 -10.32 -13.85 8.39
C LYS A 45 -10.56 -12.75 7.35
N SER A 46 -11.78 -12.71 6.84
CA SER A 46 -12.30 -11.65 6.01
C SER A 46 -13.04 -10.61 6.86
N LEU A 47 -12.64 -9.35 6.74
CA LEU A 47 -13.20 -8.24 7.48
C LEU A 47 -13.71 -7.17 6.50
N THR A 48 -15.03 -6.99 6.46
CA THR A 48 -15.68 -5.95 5.68
C THR A 48 -16.03 -4.76 6.57
N LEU A 49 -15.49 -3.59 6.26
CA LEU A 49 -15.59 -2.39 7.08
C LEU A 49 -16.39 -1.32 6.35
N HIS A 50 -17.51 -0.89 6.92
CA HIS A 50 -18.30 0.23 6.45
C HIS A 50 -18.07 1.46 7.34
N GLY A 51 -17.58 2.54 6.71
CA GLY A 51 -17.17 3.76 7.40
C GLY A 51 -15.66 4.00 7.33
N VAL A 52 -15.12 4.71 8.32
CA VAL A 52 -13.71 5.12 8.36
C VAL A 52 -13.00 4.44 9.53
N PRO A 53 -12.22 3.37 9.32
CA PRO A 53 -11.30 2.89 10.35
C PRO A 53 -10.26 3.97 10.67
N GLY A 54 -9.94 4.08 11.96
CA GLY A 54 -8.94 5.01 12.46
C GLY A 54 -7.51 4.55 12.18
N ASN A 55 -6.54 5.24 12.78
CA ASN A 55 -5.12 4.97 12.52
C ASN A 55 -4.75 3.50 12.76
N ASN A 56 -3.76 3.03 12.00
CA ASN A 56 -3.12 1.73 12.15
C ASN A 56 -4.07 0.55 11.95
N LEU A 57 -5.02 0.66 11.01
CA LEU A 57 -5.76 -0.49 10.47
C LEU A 57 -4.78 -1.57 10.03
N ALA A 58 -4.93 -2.78 10.58
CA ALA A 58 -4.10 -3.95 10.28
C ALA A 58 -2.59 -3.73 10.46
N ALA A 59 -2.20 -2.84 11.38
CA ALA A 59 -0.79 -2.73 11.75
C ALA A 59 -0.30 -4.05 12.36
N PHE A 60 0.92 -4.47 12.00
CA PHE A 60 1.54 -5.71 12.43
C PHE A 60 0.75 -6.99 12.09
N ALA A 61 -0.22 -6.91 11.18
CA ALA A 61 -1.02 -8.06 10.80
C ALA A 61 -0.24 -9.05 9.92
N ASP A 62 -0.67 -10.31 9.95
CA ASP A 62 -0.18 -11.40 9.13
C ASP A 62 -1.36 -12.24 8.62
N GLY A 63 -1.82 -11.88 7.43
CA GLY A 63 -2.72 -12.64 6.59
C GLY A 63 -4.19 -12.24 6.46
N PRO A 64 -4.77 -11.28 7.21
CA PRO A 64 -6.20 -11.02 7.08
C PRO A 64 -6.55 -10.47 5.68
N GLN A 65 -7.80 -10.66 5.29
CA GLN A 65 -8.40 -10.08 4.09
C GLN A 65 -9.32 -8.95 4.55
N ILE A 66 -9.09 -7.72 4.13
CA ILE A 66 -9.84 -6.56 4.63
C ILE A 66 -10.36 -5.72 3.47
N THR A 67 -11.65 -5.46 3.46
CA THR A 67 -12.28 -4.53 2.50
C THR A 67 -12.87 -3.36 3.25
N VAL A 68 -12.48 -2.14 2.89
CA VAL A 68 -12.98 -0.90 3.49
C VAL A 68 -13.85 -0.17 2.47
N TYR A 69 -15.15 -0.14 2.74
CA TYR A 69 -16.12 0.68 2.02
C TYR A 69 -16.16 2.10 2.61
N GLY A 70 -15.10 2.85 2.32
CA GLY A 70 -14.88 4.21 2.82
C GLY A 70 -13.41 4.62 2.72
N ASN A 71 -13.06 5.69 3.42
CA ASN A 71 -11.67 6.11 3.60
C ASN A 71 -11.03 5.37 4.78
N ALA A 72 -9.70 5.37 4.86
CA ALA A 72 -8.99 4.97 6.07
C ALA A 72 -8.00 6.05 6.51
N GLN A 73 -7.74 6.16 7.81
CA GLN A 73 -6.79 7.13 8.36
C GLN A 73 -5.33 6.67 8.17
N GLU A 74 -4.41 7.20 8.97
CA GLU A 74 -2.96 7.00 8.79
C GLU A 74 -2.51 5.59 9.18
N GLY A 75 -1.43 5.11 8.57
CA GLY A 75 -0.73 3.89 9.00
C GLY A 75 -1.45 2.58 8.68
N VAL A 76 -2.35 2.57 7.70
CA VAL A 76 -2.92 1.31 7.17
C VAL A 76 -1.79 0.36 6.78
N ALA A 77 -1.89 -0.91 7.17
CA ALA A 77 -0.89 -1.95 6.89
C ALA A 77 0.53 -1.66 7.42
N ASN A 78 0.67 -0.78 8.43
CA ASN A 78 1.97 -0.51 9.05
C ASN A 78 2.60 -1.82 9.55
N THR A 79 3.77 -2.18 9.01
CA THR A 79 4.53 -3.38 9.37
C THR A 79 3.74 -4.69 9.13
N MET A 80 2.76 -4.67 8.22
CA MET A 80 2.05 -5.88 7.81
C MET A 80 3.01 -6.86 7.12
N SER A 81 2.93 -8.14 7.48
CA SER A 81 3.82 -9.19 6.96
C SER A 81 3.17 -10.05 5.88
N SER A 82 1.85 -10.13 5.87
CA SER A 82 1.03 -10.83 4.88
C SER A 82 -0.41 -10.34 4.98
N GLY A 83 -1.25 -10.71 4.02
CA GLY A 83 -2.65 -10.31 3.96
C GLY A 83 -2.94 -9.40 2.78
N HIS A 84 -4.19 -8.99 2.68
CA HIS A 84 -4.69 -8.24 1.55
C HIS A 84 -5.70 -7.20 2.04
N ILE A 85 -5.51 -5.94 1.64
CA ILE A 85 -6.37 -4.83 2.04
C ILE A 85 -6.83 -4.08 0.80
N GLN A 86 -8.13 -3.86 0.69
CA GLN A 86 -8.76 -3.03 -0.34
C GLN A 86 -9.44 -1.84 0.33
N VAL A 87 -9.12 -0.63 -0.09
CA VAL A 87 -9.75 0.60 0.39
C VAL A 87 -10.46 1.27 -0.77
N HIS A 88 -11.80 1.34 -0.71
CA HIS A 88 -12.64 1.92 -1.77
C HIS A 88 -12.66 3.46 -1.77
N GLY A 89 -11.93 4.10 -0.85
CA GLY A 89 -11.69 5.55 -0.82
C GLY A 89 -10.19 5.86 -0.78
N ARG A 90 -9.84 6.93 -0.06
CA ARG A 90 -8.45 7.37 0.16
C ARG A 90 -7.87 6.84 1.47
N VAL A 91 -6.54 6.85 1.57
CA VAL A 91 -5.81 6.57 2.81
C VAL A 91 -5.02 7.79 3.29
N GLY A 92 -4.87 7.91 4.61
CA GLY A 92 -4.02 8.93 5.22
C GLY A 92 -2.53 8.69 5.03
N ASP A 93 -1.73 9.39 5.82
CA ASP A 93 -0.27 9.33 5.77
C ASP A 93 0.26 7.95 6.17
N ILE A 94 1.50 7.67 5.76
CA ILE A 94 2.33 6.53 6.17
C ILE A 94 1.68 5.15 6.00
N ALA A 95 0.70 5.02 5.10
CA ALA A 95 0.17 3.70 4.73
C ALA A 95 1.29 2.82 4.17
N GLY A 96 1.32 1.55 4.57
CA GLY A 96 2.40 0.61 4.24
C GLY A 96 3.74 0.89 4.92
N TYR A 97 3.79 1.73 5.98
CA TYR A 97 5.02 1.98 6.72
C TYR A 97 5.67 0.67 7.18
N GLY A 98 6.88 0.37 6.71
CA GLY A 98 7.64 -0.80 7.17
C GLY A 98 7.02 -2.14 6.76
N MET A 99 6.05 -2.13 5.86
CA MET A 99 5.39 -3.33 5.33
C MET A 99 6.42 -4.29 4.75
N ARG A 100 6.23 -5.59 5.01
CA ARG A 100 7.20 -6.67 4.70
C ARG A 100 6.67 -7.69 3.71
N GLY A 101 5.36 -7.80 3.60
CA GLY A 101 4.66 -8.66 2.65
C GLY A 101 3.17 -8.32 2.63
N GLY A 102 2.41 -9.06 1.83
CA GLY A 102 0.99 -8.79 1.59
C GLY A 102 0.77 -7.64 0.61
N GLU A 103 -0.48 -7.22 0.50
CA GLU A 103 -0.92 -6.30 -0.56
C GLU A 103 -1.91 -5.25 -0.05
N LEU A 104 -1.76 -4.02 -0.53
CA LEU A 104 -2.63 -2.90 -0.22
C LEU A 104 -3.08 -2.21 -1.51
N PHE A 105 -4.37 -2.27 -1.78
CA PHE A 105 -5.02 -1.64 -2.93
C PHE A 105 -5.85 -0.46 -2.45
N ILE A 106 -5.61 0.72 -3.02
CA ILE A 106 -6.25 1.98 -2.64
C ILE A 106 -6.90 2.56 -3.89
N LYS A 107 -8.22 2.73 -3.86
CA LYS A 107 -8.98 3.20 -5.03
C LYS A 107 -8.63 4.63 -5.41
N ASP A 108 -8.61 5.52 -4.41
CA ASP A 108 -8.43 6.96 -4.62
C ASP A 108 -6.99 7.37 -4.28
N GLU A 109 -6.80 8.46 -3.51
CA GLU A 109 -5.47 9.01 -3.21
C GLU A 109 -4.85 8.42 -1.95
N ALA A 110 -3.53 8.62 -1.80
CA ALA A 110 -2.80 8.33 -0.58
C ALA A 110 -2.03 9.54 -0.07
N GLY A 111 -1.87 9.63 1.26
CA GLY A 111 -1.20 10.73 1.93
C GLY A 111 0.32 10.77 1.79
N TYR A 112 0.96 11.48 2.71
CA TYR A 112 2.39 11.64 2.84
C TYR A 112 3.09 10.32 3.17
N ARG A 113 4.29 10.07 2.62
CA ARG A 113 5.15 8.91 2.96
C ARG A 113 4.53 7.53 2.76
N LEU A 114 3.72 7.36 1.73
CA LEU A 114 3.23 6.04 1.33
C LEU A 114 4.41 5.07 1.12
N GLY A 115 4.37 3.91 1.77
CA GLY A 115 5.39 2.87 1.64
C GLY A 115 6.75 3.21 2.24
N ILE A 116 6.84 4.19 3.15
CA ILE A 116 8.11 4.51 3.82
C ILE A 116 8.69 3.25 4.49
N HIS A 117 9.99 3.00 4.31
CA HIS A 117 10.68 1.82 4.86
C HIS A 117 10.09 0.45 4.47
N MET A 118 9.22 0.39 3.44
CA MET A 118 8.73 -0.88 2.89
C MET A 118 9.92 -1.74 2.44
N LYS A 119 9.91 -3.03 2.79
CA LYS A 119 11.08 -3.92 2.61
C LYS A 119 10.66 -5.31 2.18
N ALA A 120 11.43 -5.93 1.29
CA ALA A 120 11.23 -7.32 0.92
C ALA A 120 12.27 -8.22 1.61
N TYR A 121 11.88 -9.45 1.92
CA TYR A 121 12.81 -10.46 2.43
C TYR A 121 12.44 -11.84 1.89
N ARG A 122 13.34 -12.43 1.10
CA ARG A 122 13.12 -13.71 0.40
C ARG A 122 11.82 -13.65 -0.43
N GLU A 123 10.85 -14.50 -0.13
CA GLU A 123 9.56 -14.57 -0.82
C GLU A 123 8.57 -13.50 -0.36
N LEU A 124 8.82 -12.81 0.77
CA LEU A 124 7.95 -11.74 1.25
C LEU A 124 8.23 -10.47 0.46
N LYS A 125 7.31 -10.15 -0.45
CA LYS A 125 7.36 -8.95 -1.31
C LYS A 125 6.08 -8.15 -1.08
N PRO A 126 6.16 -7.02 -0.36
CA PRO A 126 4.99 -6.18 -0.14
C PRO A 126 4.63 -5.41 -1.40
N VAL A 127 3.33 -5.21 -1.63
CA VAL A 127 2.82 -4.50 -2.79
C VAL A 127 1.80 -3.46 -2.38
N ILE A 128 1.91 -2.27 -2.96
CA ILE A 128 0.94 -1.18 -2.79
C ILE A 128 0.53 -0.68 -4.17
N VAL A 129 -0.78 -0.58 -4.43
CA VAL A 129 -1.34 -0.01 -5.66
C VAL A 129 -2.30 1.11 -5.30
N VAL A 130 -2.08 2.30 -5.88
CA VAL A 130 -2.90 3.49 -5.65
C VAL A 130 -3.50 3.96 -6.97
N GLY A 131 -4.81 4.12 -7.00
CA GLY A 131 -5.53 4.59 -8.17
C GLY A 131 -5.35 6.07 -8.46
N GLY A 132 -5.32 6.91 -7.44
CA GLY A 132 -5.13 8.35 -7.54
C GLY A 132 -3.65 8.79 -7.45
N SER A 133 -3.45 9.99 -6.93
CA SER A 133 -2.13 10.55 -6.63
C SER A 133 -1.66 10.23 -5.21
N VAL A 134 -0.37 10.43 -4.96
CA VAL A 134 0.29 10.24 -3.66
C VAL A 134 0.95 11.53 -3.19
N GLY A 135 0.97 11.78 -1.88
CA GLY A 135 1.69 12.88 -1.26
C GLY A 135 3.22 12.82 -1.44
N ALA A 136 3.92 13.74 -0.78
CA ALA A 136 5.38 13.80 -0.81
C ALA A 136 6.02 12.55 -0.15
N PHE A 137 7.28 12.27 -0.53
CA PHE A 137 8.11 11.18 0.02
C PHE A 137 7.53 9.77 -0.19
N ALA A 138 6.75 9.55 -1.25
CA ALA A 138 6.33 8.21 -1.64
C ALA A 138 7.56 7.30 -1.82
N GLY A 139 7.56 6.14 -1.18
CA GLY A 139 8.66 5.16 -1.23
C GLY A 139 9.97 5.60 -0.57
N GLU A 140 9.93 6.55 0.36
CA GLU A 140 11.11 6.97 1.12
C GLU A 140 11.74 5.78 1.87
N TYR A 141 13.06 5.61 1.76
CA TYR A 141 13.82 4.52 2.40
C TYR A 141 13.32 3.09 2.08
N MET A 142 12.64 2.89 0.95
CA MET A 142 12.26 1.55 0.48
C MET A 142 13.50 0.66 0.32
N ALA A 143 13.40 -0.57 0.80
CA ALA A 143 14.43 -1.61 0.71
C ALA A 143 13.92 -2.87 -0.02
N GLY A 144 12.74 -2.81 -0.64
CA GLY A 144 12.13 -3.88 -1.41
C GLY A 144 10.63 -3.72 -1.57
N GLY A 145 10.04 -4.53 -2.44
CA GLY A 145 8.61 -4.51 -2.76
C GLY A 145 8.27 -3.65 -3.97
N THR A 146 6.97 -3.55 -4.27
CA THR A 146 6.44 -2.89 -5.47
C THR A 146 5.42 -1.83 -5.07
N LEU A 147 5.64 -0.59 -5.52
CA LEU A 147 4.68 0.50 -5.34
C LEU A 147 4.19 0.97 -6.71
N ILE A 148 2.88 0.99 -6.94
CA ILE A 148 2.27 1.37 -8.23
C ILE A 148 1.33 2.56 -8.02
N VAL A 149 1.49 3.62 -8.81
CA VAL A 149 0.65 4.84 -8.76
C VAL A 149 0.05 5.08 -10.14
N LEU A 150 -1.29 5.08 -10.22
CA LEU A 150 -2.02 5.08 -11.48
C LEU A 150 -2.52 6.46 -11.93
N GLY A 151 -2.83 7.38 -11.01
CA GLY A 151 -3.37 8.70 -11.34
C GLY A 151 -4.57 8.67 -12.29
N LEU A 152 -5.60 7.88 -11.98
CA LEU A 152 -6.75 7.62 -12.85
C LEU A 152 -7.78 8.76 -12.88
N LYS A 153 -7.82 9.60 -11.84
CA LYS A 153 -8.78 10.72 -11.74
C LYS A 153 -8.24 12.06 -12.24
N ASP A 154 -6.93 12.29 -12.17
CA ASP A 154 -6.31 13.59 -12.48
C ASP A 154 -4.95 13.46 -13.19
N ASP A 155 -4.70 14.36 -14.14
CA ASP A 155 -3.42 14.52 -14.80
C ASP A 155 -2.55 15.55 -14.05
N ASN A 156 -1.73 15.05 -13.13
CA ASN A 156 -0.56 15.66 -12.47
C ASN A 156 -0.75 16.45 -11.15
N PRO A 157 0.28 16.41 -10.26
CA PRO A 157 1.37 15.44 -10.23
C PRO A 157 0.92 14.12 -9.59
N LEU A 158 1.29 12.97 -10.18
CA LEU A 158 0.97 11.64 -9.60
C LEU A 158 1.61 11.44 -8.22
N VAL A 159 2.79 12.02 -8.00
CA VAL A 159 3.52 11.95 -6.74
C VAL A 159 3.94 13.34 -6.28
N GLY A 160 3.84 13.62 -4.99
CA GLY A 160 4.42 14.80 -4.36
C GLY A 160 5.94 14.77 -4.37
N ALA A 161 6.56 15.86 -3.90
CA ALA A 161 8.02 16.04 -3.90
C ALA A 161 8.77 14.88 -3.21
N TYR A 162 10.03 14.67 -3.63
CA TYR A 162 10.97 13.73 -3.01
C TYR A 162 10.61 12.24 -3.10
N CYS A 163 9.83 11.84 -4.12
CA CYS A 163 9.51 10.44 -4.40
C CYS A 163 10.78 9.59 -4.56
N GLY A 164 10.82 8.47 -3.85
CA GLY A 164 11.90 7.48 -3.81
C GLY A 164 13.17 7.94 -3.09
N THR A 165 13.12 9.03 -2.32
CA THR A 165 14.30 9.49 -1.56
C THR A 165 14.86 8.40 -0.66
N GLY A 166 16.16 8.13 -0.79
CA GLY A 166 16.83 7.12 0.03
C GLY A 166 16.42 5.68 -0.30
N ILE A 167 15.84 5.40 -1.47
CA ILE A 167 15.55 4.03 -1.89
C ILE A 167 16.85 3.21 -2.02
N TYR A 168 16.86 2.03 -1.38
CA TYR A 168 17.95 1.05 -1.40
C TYR A 168 17.55 -0.24 -2.13
N GLY A 169 16.25 -0.48 -2.32
CA GLY A 169 15.73 -1.63 -3.05
C GLY A 169 14.22 -1.53 -3.30
N GLY A 170 13.71 -2.37 -4.20
CA GLY A 170 12.32 -2.33 -4.66
C GLY A 170 12.14 -1.49 -5.92
N GLU A 171 10.88 -1.40 -6.36
CA GLU A 171 10.51 -0.73 -7.62
C GLU A 171 9.26 0.14 -7.40
N ILE A 172 9.27 1.35 -7.97
CA ILE A 172 8.10 2.23 -8.01
C ILE A 172 7.68 2.40 -9.46
N TYR A 173 6.40 2.19 -9.78
CA TYR A 173 5.83 2.30 -11.12
C TYR A 173 4.86 3.46 -11.14
N LEU A 174 5.09 4.43 -12.03
CA LEU A 174 4.23 5.59 -12.23
C LEU A 174 3.56 5.48 -13.60
N ARG A 175 2.22 5.55 -13.66
CA ARG A 175 1.49 5.55 -14.94
C ARG A 175 1.69 6.88 -15.67
N GLY A 176 2.29 6.80 -16.84
CA GLY A 176 2.66 7.91 -17.72
C GLY A 176 4.17 8.02 -17.94
N ASP A 177 4.55 8.91 -18.86
CA ASP A 177 5.94 9.34 -19.04
C ASP A 177 6.30 10.41 -18.00
N TYR A 178 7.16 10.04 -17.04
CA TYR A 178 7.56 10.88 -15.92
C TYR A 178 9.04 11.27 -16.03
N PRO A 179 9.36 12.40 -16.70
CA PRO A 179 10.76 12.74 -17.02
C PRO A 179 11.62 13.12 -15.80
N GLY A 180 11.02 13.44 -14.65
CA GLY A 180 11.80 13.63 -13.41
C GLY A 180 11.24 14.58 -12.34
N LYS A 181 10.16 15.33 -12.59
CA LYS A 181 9.60 16.24 -11.56
C LYS A 181 9.23 15.42 -10.32
N ASN A 182 9.59 15.92 -9.14
CA ASN A 182 9.34 15.30 -7.83
C ASN A 182 10.09 13.99 -7.52
N ILE A 183 10.90 13.45 -8.45
CA ILE A 183 11.66 12.21 -8.25
C ILE A 183 13.06 12.55 -7.71
N ALA A 184 13.56 11.76 -6.75
CA ALA A 184 14.91 11.94 -6.23
C ALA A 184 15.98 11.75 -7.33
N SER A 185 17.06 12.53 -7.28
CA SER A 185 18.06 12.62 -8.36
C SER A 185 18.89 11.36 -8.57
N ASN A 186 18.96 10.48 -7.58
CA ASN A 186 19.77 9.26 -7.56
C ASN A 186 19.01 7.99 -7.94
N ILE A 187 17.84 8.15 -8.58
CA ILE A 187 16.97 7.08 -9.05
C ILE A 187 17.14 6.89 -10.55
N GLU A 188 17.24 5.63 -10.97
CA GLU A 188 17.16 5.26 -12.38
C GLU A 188 15.69 5.26 -12.83
N LYS A 189 15.45 5.84 -14.01
CA LYS A 189 14.12 5.98 -14.60
C LYS A 189 14.10 5.24 -15.92
N THR A 190 13.18 4.31 -16.08
CA THR A 190 13.02 3.53 -17.30
C THR A 190 11.58 3.64 -17.76
N LEU A 191 11.36 4.23 -18.93
CA LEU A 191 10.04 4.18 -19.56
C LEU A 191 9.83 2.75 -20.09
N LEU A 192 8.75 2.11 -19.66
CA LEU A 192 8.40 0.75 -20.00
C LEU A 192 7.49 0.74 -21.24
N SER A 193 7.73 -0.22 -22.12
CA SER A 193 6.77 -0.57 -23.17
C SER A 193 5.68 -1.48 -22.60
N GLU A 194 4.58 -1.68 -23.35
CA GLU A 194 3.52 -2.63 -22.96
C GLU A 194 4.04 -4.05 -22.71
N ARG A 195 5.14 -4.44 -23.38
CA ARG A 195 5.77 -5.76 -23.26
C ARG A 195 6.61 -5.92 -21.99
N ASP A 196 6.89 -4.82 -21.28
CA ASP A 196 7.74 -4.81 -20.08
C ASP A 196 6.92 -4.74 -18.78
N LEU A 197 5.62 -5.03 -18.85
CA LEU A 197 4.68 -4.94 -17.72
C LEU A 197 4.45 -6.26 -16.99
N ASP A 198 5.14 -7.35 -17.38
CA ASP A 198 4.96 -8.69 -16.80
C ASP A 198 5.04 -8.71 -15.26
N ASN A 199 5.89 -7.87 -14.68
CA ASN A 199 6.07 -7.78 -13.23
C ASN A 199 4.90 -7.12 -12.49
N ILE A 200 4.02 -6.39 -13.20
CA ILE A 200 2.93 -5.63 -12.58
C ILE A 200 1.55 -5.93 -13.13
N ILE A 201 1.43 -6.64 -14.26
CA ILE A 201 0.15 -6.84 -14.95
C ILE A 201 -0.91 -7.50 -14.07
N ASP A 202 -0.51 -8.47 -13.23
CA ASP A 202 -1.42 -9.14 -12.29
C ASP A 202 -1.92 -8.20 -11.18
N TYR A 203 -1.12 -7.22 -10.75
CA TYR A 203 -1.57 -6.20 -9.80
C TYR A 203 -2.54 -5.23 -10.46
N LEU A 204 -2.30 -4.85 -11.73
CA LEU A 204 -3.20 -3.98 -12.49
C LEU A 204 -4.55 -4.67 -12.75
N ASN A 205 -4.52 -5.95 -13.11
CA ASN A 205 -5.73 -6.74 -13.33
C ASN A 205 -6.56 -6.87 -12.03
N ARG A 206 -5.90 -7.12 -10.90
CA ARG A 206 -6.58 -7.19 -9.60
C ARG A 206 -7.15 -5.84 -9.17
N TYR A 207 -6.41 -4.75 -9.36
CA TYR A 207 -6.94 -3.39 -9.15
C TYR A 207 -8.20 -3.16 -10.00
N SER A 208 -8.16 -3.54 -11.28
CA SER A 208 -9.30 -3.45 -12.21
C SER A 208 -10.54 -4.19 -11.67
N ILE A 209 -10.35 -5.42 -11.19
CA ILE A 209 -11.42 -6.24 -10.60
C ILE A 209 -11.97 -5.62 -9.31
N TYR A 210 -11.10 -5.25 -8.36
CA TYR A 210 -11.53 -4.77 -7.04
C TYR A 210 -12.31 -3.45 -7.11
N PHE A 211 -11.93 -2.57 -8.03
CA PHE A 211 -12.52 -1.23 -8.13
C PHE A 211 -13.39 -1.04 -9.36
N ASN A 212 -13.64 -2.11 -10.12
CA ASN A 212 -14.43 -2.10 -11.35
C ASN A 212 -13.97 -1.01 -12.33
N TYR A 213 -12.66 -0.97 -12.60
CA TYR A 213 -12.04 0.00 -13.50
C TYR A 213 -11.36 -0.72 -14.66
N PRO A 214 -11.75 -0.50 -15.93
CA PRO A 214 -11.28 -1.31 -17.05
C PRO A 214 -9.75 -1.34 -17.17
N LEU A 215 -9.16 -2.53 -17.28
CA LEU A 215 -7.71 -2.71 -17.39
C LEU A 215 -7.16 -1.99 -18.63
N GLU A 216 -7.91 -1.99 -19.72
CA GLU A 216 -7.55 -1.31 -20.96
C GLU A 216 -7.34 0.19 -20.72
N LYS A 217 -8.18 0.81 -19.88
CA LYS A 217 -8.03 2.22 -19.48
C LYS A 217 -6.80 2.47 -18.62
N ILE A 218 -6.40 1.50 -17.80
CA ILE A 218 -5.12 1.58 -17.06
C ILE A 218 -3.95 1.52 -18.04
N LEU A 219 -4.03 0.69 -19.08
CA LEU A 219 -2.95 0.46 -20.04
C LEU A 219 -2.87 1.51 -21.18
N GLU A 220 -3.85 2.43 -21.29
CA GLU A 220 -3.83 3.54 -22.27
C GLU A 220 -2.60 4.47 -22.17
N LYS A 221 -1.86 4.45 -21.05
CA LYS A 221 -0.63 5.22 -20.86
C LYS A 221 0.53 4.26 -20.55
N PRO A 222 1.77 4.57 -20.97
CA PRO A 222 2.94 3.78 -20.61
C PRO A 222 3.22 3.88 -19.11
N PHE A 223 4.23 3.15 -18.60
CA PHE A 223 4.66 3.27 -17.21
C PHE A 223 6.11 3.70 -17.13
N THR A 224 6.43 4.61 -16.21
CA THR A 224 7.81 4.91 -15.83
C THR A 224 8.16 4.10 -14.60
N LYS A 225 9.15 3.22 -14.72
CA LYS A 225 9.75 2.49 -13.59
C LYS A 225 10.85 3.30 -12.95
N LEU A 226 10.83 3.35 -11.63
CA LEU A 226 11.86 3.92 -10.77
C LEU A 226 12.58 2.79 -10.03
N SER A 227 13.89 2.71 -10.20
CA SER A 227 14.75 1.72 -9.54
C SER A 227 16.04 2.34 -9.02
N VAL A 228 16.74 1.61 -8.16
CA VAL A 228 18.01 2.08 -7.58
C VAL A 228 19.10 2.06 -8.67
N LYS A 229 19.76 3.21 -8.89
CA LYS A 229 20.82 3.35 -9.91
C LYS A 229 22.09 2.53 -9.62
N ASN A 230 22.35 2.19 -8.36
CA ASN A 230 23.49 1.41 -7.92
C ASN A 230 23.09 0.58 -6.68
N VAL A 231 23.27 -0.74 -6.72
CA VAL A 231 22.81 -1.64 -5.65
C VAL A 231 23.66 -1.52 -4.36
N ARG A 232 24.83 -0.86 -4.40
CA ARG A 232 25.78 -0.78 -3.26
C ARG A 232 26.56 0.55 -3.14
N PRO A 233 25.91 1.72 -3.01
CA PRO A 233 26.60 3.01 -2.91
C PRO A 233 27.39 3.18 -1.59
N PHE A 234 27.08 2.39 -0.55
CA PHE A 234 27.67 2.51 0.79
C PHE A 234 28.32 1.20 1.28
N ALA A 235 28.74 0.30 0.38
CA ALA A 235 29.32 -0.99 0.78
C ALA A 235 30.51 -0.88 1.76
N GLY A 236 31.27 0.21 1.70
CA GLY A 236 32.39 0.48 2.61
C GLY A 236 32.05 1.22 3.91
N LEU A 237 30.77 1.56 4.15
CA LEU A 237 30.33 2.40 5.28
C LEU A 237 29.41 1.66 6.26
N TYR A 238 28.94 0.46 5.93
CA TYR A 238 28.12 -0.35 6.83
C TYR A 238 28.96 -1.31 7.67
N ALA A 239 28.60 -1.47 8.94
CA ALA A 239 29.02 -2.61 9.74
C ALA A 239 28.21 -3.85 9.27
N GLY A 240 28.87 -4.76 8.57
CA GLY A 240 28.24 -5.98 8.03
C GLY A 240 29.23 -7.12 7.90
N PHE A 241 28.74 -8.34 7.70
CA PHE A 241 29.61 -9.50 7.48
C PHE A 241 30.41 -9.31 6.18
N VAL A 242 31.72 -9.34 6.31
CA VAL A 242 32.66 -9.40 5.18
C VAL A 242 32.77 -10.88 4.81
N SER A 243 31.88 -11.36 3.95
CA SER A 243 31.97 -12.70 3.37
C SER A 243 31.65 -12.65 1.89
#